data_AF-A0A1V6CMK3-F1
#
_entry.id   AF-A0A1V6CMK3-F1
#
_cell.length_a   1.000
_cell.length_b   1.000
_cell.length_c   1.000
_cell.angle_alpha   90.00
_cell.angle_beta   90.00
_cell.angle_gamma   90.00
#
_symmetry.space_group_name_H-M   'P 1'
#
loop_
_entity.id
_entity.type
_entity.pdbx_description
1 polymer ?
#
loop_
_entity_poly.entity_id
_entity_poly.type
_entity_poly.pdbx_seq_one_letter_code
_entity_poly.pdbx_strand_id
1 'polypeptide(L)'
;MENPRVRWIDAHPFMDRGNEMILINDVEGIMENSLIVSKDVFFLMSLMDGSRSLRDIQVEYMRIYGELLYMERLEEIVDTMDQNYLLLNENYKLRLTHLKMEYEYSSVRKPALAGRSYPANRMELIMVLDEMFKTSPEKKVPGDLTAILVPHIDYTRGLNVYRQIYPYLKHTTKPLIVVFGTCHNMAEKIWNISLKDFETPLDIAPVTQELRSLVEQNNVLREYIAEWPHRKEHSIELQIPLIQFNRLNEFEILPILTGSMHEYIEGIRDIHEDTLTMLIDNLNKVLDEYGKPYIILVGADLAHIGLQFGDSYTLDAYTLTRSKIKDENILSCVKEIDAQAFFDKIKDERDVRKICGLTSIYFLLRLVKGCTAEIISYDQWTDGKSSVSFAGAVFYK
;
A
#
# COMPACT_ATOMS: atom_id res chain seq x y z
N MET A 1 19.34 -13.54 25.91
CA MET A 1 17.86 -13.68 26.09
C MET A 1 17.51 -15.16 26.12
N GLU A 2 16.76 -15.66 27.12
CA GLU A 2 16.52 -17.12 27.26
C GLU A 2 15.56 -17.68 26.20
N ASN A 3 14.43 -16.99 25.96
CA ASN A 3 13.40 -17.39 24.98
C ASN A 3 13.22 -16.27 23.94
N PRO A 4 14.04 -16.23 22.88
CA PRO A 4 13.94 -15.19 21.86
C PRO A 4 12.66 -15.31 21.03
N ARG A 5 12.09 -14.16 20.67
CA ARG A 5 10.93 -14.04 19.78
C ARG A 5 11.22 -13.07 18.64
N VAL A 6 11.31 -13.56 17.42
CA VAL A 6 11.46 -12.74 16.21
C VAL A 6 10.13 -12.05 15.90
N ARG A 7 10.19 -10.76 15.55
CA ARG A 7 9.02 -10.01 15.09
C ARG A 7 8.65 -10.41 13.67
N TRP A 8 7.48 -9.95 13.19
CA TRP A 8 7.15 -10.15 11.79
C TRP A 8 8.13 -9.37 10.90
N ILE A 9 8.72 -10.09 9.94
CA ILE A 9 9.73 -9.61 9.00
C ILE A 9 9.49 -10.28 7.65
N ASP A 10 9.88 -9.59 6.60
CA ASP A 10 9.82 -10.12 5.24
C ASP A 10 11.18 -10.72 4.86
N ALA A 11 11.19 -11.85 4.17
CA ALA A 11 12.40 -12.62 3.92
C ALA A 11 12.41 -13.21 2.51
N HIS A 12 13.43 -12.86 1.73
CA HIS A 12 13.54 -13.24 0.32
C HIS A 12 14.83 -14.03 0.05
N PRO A 13 14.74 -15.24 -0.54
CA PRO A 13 15.93 -15.97 -0.95
C PRO A 13 16.57 -15.33 -2.18
N PHE A 14 17.90 -15.27 -2.23
CA PHE A 14 18.66 -14.82 -3.39
C PHE A 14 19.99 -15.57 -3.51
N MET A 15 20.59 -15.53 -4.69
CA MET A 15 21.90 -16.13 -4.95
C MET A 15 22.99 -15.06 -4.84
N ASP A 16 23.93 -15.23 -3.91
CA ASP A 16 25.15 -14.44 -3.81
C ASP A 16 26.37 -15.31 -4.10
N ARG A 17 27.08 -15.00 -5.20
CA ARG A 17 28.31 -15.72 -5.62
C ARG A 17 28.18 -17.26 -5.63
N GLY A 18 27.00 -17.76 -5.96
CA GLY A 18 26.70 -19.21 -6.02
C GLY A 18 26.20 -19.83 -4.72
N ASN A 19 26.16 -19.06 -3.62
CA ASN A 19 25.54 -19.47 -2.37
C ASN A 19 24.12 -18.91 -2.26
N GLU A 20 23.21 -19.71 -1.73
CA GLU A 20 21.84 -19.27 -1.49
C GLU A 20 21.74 -18.61 -0.11
N MET A 21 21.38 -17.33 -0.10
CA MET A 21 21.30 -16.45 1.07
C MET A 21 19.87 -15.93 1.22
N ILE A 22 19.53 -15.44 2.40
CA ILE A 22 18.22 -14.84 2.70
C ILE A 22 18.41 -13.37 3.02
N LEU A 23 17.74 -12.50 2.27
CA LEU A 23 17.64 -11.08 2.56
C LEU A 23 16.46 -10.85 3.51
N ILE A 24 16.76 -10.33 4.70
CA ILE A 24 15.77 -9.89 5.68
C ILE A 24 15.44 -8.42 5.42
N ASN A 25 14.18 -8.18 5.11
CA ASN A 25 13.62 -6.87 4.83
C ASN A 25 12.67 -6.44 5.94
N ASP A 26 12.77 -5.17 6.31
CA ASP A 26 11.91 -4.55 7.31
C ASP A 26 10.99 -3.53 6.67
N VAL A 27 9.75 -3.95 6.42
CA VAL A 27 8.75 -3.10 5.79
C VAL A 27 8.30 -1.94 6.69
N GLU A 28 8.47 -2.05 8.02
CA GLU A 28 8.16 -0.96 8.95
C GLU A 28 9.30 0.07 9.05
N GLY A 29 10.51 -0.27 8.57
CA GLY A 29 11.68 0.60 8.60
C GLY A 29 12.10 0.98 10.03
N ILE A 30 12.13 -0.01 10.92
CA ILE A 30 12.69 0.03 12.28
C ILE A 30 14.20 -0.20 12.24
N MET A 31 14.63 -1.14 11.41
CA MET A 31 16.02 -1.43 11.07
C MET A 31 16.65 -0.27 10.31
N GLU A 32 17.93 -0.02 10.59
CA GLU A 32 18.73 0.96 9.84
C GLU A 32 19.25 0.38 8.52
N ASN A 33 19.60 -0.90 8.52
CA ASN A 33 20.14 -1.61 7.36
C ASN A 33 19.42 -2.94 7.19
N SER A 34 19.23 -3.38 5.94
CA SER A 34 18.79 -4.74 5.65
C SER A 34 19.85 -5.74 6.08
N LEU A 35 19.43 -6.92 6.55
CA LEU A 35 20.34 -8.00 6.94
C LEU A 35 20.34 -9.11 5.91
N ILE A 36 21.50 -9.68 5.64
CA ILE A 36 21.66 -10.89 4.83
C ILE A 36 22.10 -12.00 5.76
N VAL A 37 21.34 -13.10 5.78
CA VAL A 37 21.61 -14.25 6.63
C VAL A 37 21.72 -15.52 5.78
N SER A 38 22.49 -16.50 6.25
CA SER A 38 22.52 -17.82 5.66
C SER A 38 21.24 -18.61 5.97
N LYS A 39 20.98 -19.68 5.23
CA LYS A 39 19.79 -20.53 5.41
C LYS A 39 19.68 -21.15 6.80
N ASP A 40 20.80 -21.56 7.37
CA ASP A 40 20.86 -22.17 8.69
C ASP A 40 20.56 -21.14 9.80
N VAL A 41 21.03 -19.89 9.64
CA VAL A 41 20.64 -18.77 10.52
C VAL A 41 19.16 -18.44 10.37
N PHE A 42 18.63 -18.41 9.14
CA PHE A 42 17.20 -18.20 8.92
C PHE A 42 16.34 -19.32 9.53
N PHE A 43 16.81 -20.57 9.47
CA PHE A 43 16.18 -21.67 10.18
C PHE A 43 16.16 -21.45 11.70
N LEU A 44 17.27 -21.03 12.30
CA LEU A 44 17.32 -20.66 13.72
C LEU A 44 16.29 -19.56 14.05
N MET A 45 16.21 -18.51 13.23
CA MET A 45 15.21 -17.45 13.38
C MET A 45 13.78 -17.99 13.41
N SER A 46 13.46 -18.95 12.53
CA SER A 46 12.13 -19.56 12.45
C SER A 46 11.72 -20.31 13.73
N LEU A 47 12.69 -20.71 14.56
CA LEU A 47 12.45 -21.37 15.85
C LEU A 47 12.26 -20.38 17.01
N MET A 48 12.68 -19.12 16.84
CA MET A 48 12.60 -18.05 17.83
C MET A 48 11.18 -17.45 17.88
N ASP A 49 10.22 -18.20 18.39
CA ASP A 49 8.81 -17.77 18.53
C ASP A 49 8.45 -17.32 19.96
N GLY A 50 9.43 -17.28 20.86
CA GLY A 50 9.26 -16.96 22.28
C GLY A 50 8.85 -18.15 23.15
N SER A 51 8.56 -19.32 22.57
CA SER A 51 8.22 -20.53 23.34
C SER A 51 9.43 -21.43 23.62
N ARG A 52 10.48 -21.35 22.79
CA ARG A 52 11.69 -22.18 22.88
C ARG A 52 12.82 -21.47 23.60
N SER A 53 13.53 -22.18 24.48
CA SER A 53 14.79 -21.71 25.03
C SER A 53 15.93 -21.84 24.02
N LEU A 54 17.06 -21.16 24.26
CA LEU A 54 18.28 -21.33 23.43
C LEU A 54 18.75 -22.80 23.37
N ARG A 55 18.57 -23.57 24.46
CA ARG A 55 18.89 -25.00 24.47
C ARG A 55 17.96 -25.81 23.57
N ASP A 56 16.66 -25.49 23.57
CA ASP A 56 15.71 -26.17 22.69
C ASP A 56 16.04 -25.89 21.22
N ILE A 57 16.37 -24.63 20.90
CA ILE A 57 16.78 -24.21 19.55
C ILE A 57 18.06 -24.95 19.12
N GLN A 58 19.07 -25.05 20.00
CA GLN A 58 20.31 -25.78 19.74
C GLN A 58 20.05 -27.27 19.47
N VAL A 59 19.16 -27.90 20.25
CA VAL A 59 18.79 -29.31 20.07
C VAL A 59 18.10 -29.53 18.72
N GLU A 60 17.17 -28.65 18.32
CA GLU A 60 16.52 -28.76 17.01
C GLU A 60 17.49 -28.52 15.86
N TYR A 61 18.43 -27.58 15.99
CA TYR A 61 19.49 -27.38 15.00
C TYR A 61 20.32 -28.65 14.79
N MET A 62 20.77 -29.29 15.88
CA MET A 62 21.53 -30.54 15.82
C MET A 62 20.73 -31.67 15.16
N ARG A 63 19.41 -31.74 15.38
CA ARG A 63 18.55 -32.75 14.75
C ARG A 63 18.43 -32.58 13.23
N ILE A 64 18.37 -31.35 12.74
CA ILE A 64 18.19 -31.05 11.32
C ILE A 64 19.52 -31.09 10.56
N TYR A 65 20.56 -30.49 11.10
CA TYR A 65 21.86 -30.34 10.42
C TYR A 65 22.88 -31.41 10.80
N GLY A 66 22.67 -32.17 11.87
CA GLY A 66 23.61 -33.19 12.35
C GLY A 66 24.89 -32.63 12.98
N GLU A 67 24.98 -31.31 13.14
CA GLU A 67 26.15 -30.59 13.65
C GLU A 67 25.85 -29.91 14.99
N LEU A 68 26.86 -29.82 15.86
CA LEU A 68 26.75 -29.11 17.13
C LEU A 68 26.99 -27.60 16.90
N LEU A 69 25.94 -26.81 17.06
CA LEU A 69 26.06 -25.36 17.16
C LEU A 69 26.49 -24.98 18.59
N TYR A 70 27.67 -24.39 18.76
CA TYR A 70 28.13 -23.90 20.07
C TYR A 70 27.19 -22.85 20.65
N MET A 71 26.97 -22.87 21.97
CA MET A 71 26.00 -21.98 22.63
C MET A 71 26.41 -20.51 22.46
N GLU A 72 27.71 -20.24 22.55
CA GLU A 72 28.29 -18.92 22.34
C GLU A 72 27.93 -18.36 20.96
N ARG A 73 27.96 -19.22 19.92
CA ARG A 73 27.57 -18.82 18.57
C ARG A 73 26.07 -18.53 18.45
N LEU A 74 25.23 -19.31 19.12
CA LEU A 74 23.79 -19.07 19.14
C LEU A 74 23.45 -17.76 19.88
N GLU A 75 24.14 -17.48 21.00
CA GLU A 75 24.02 -16.22 21.74
C GLU A 75 24.46 -15.03 20.89
N GLU A 76 25.59 -15.12 20.16
CA GLU A 76 26.02 -14.08 19.22
C GLU A 76 24.97 -13.78 18.13
N ILE A 77 24.32 -14.82 17.60
CA ILE A 77 23.26 -14.68 16.59
C ILE A 77 22.07 -13.92 17.18
N VAL A 78 21.64 -14.29 18.40
CA VAL A 78 20.53 -13.63 19.11
C VAL A 78 20.86 -12.18 19.43
N ASP A 79 22.07 -11.91 19.91
CA ASP A 79 22.52 -10.55 20.22
C ASP A 79 22.59 -9.69 18.95
N THR A 80 23.06 -10.24 17.84
CA THR A 80 23.06 -9.56 16.54
C THR A 80 21.63 -9.22 16.09
N MET A 81 20.67 -10.13 16.29
CA MET A 81 19.27 -9.88 15.98
C MET A 81 18.66 -8.79 16.86
N ASP A 82 18.98 -8.78 18.16
CA ASP A 82 18.53 -7.73 19.09
C ASP A 82 19.10 -6.36 18.71
N GLN A 83 20.40 -6.27 18.42
CA GLN A 83 21.06 -5.05 17.96
C GLN A 83 20.44 -4.49 16.68
N ASN A 84 19.85 -5.35 15.84
CA ASN A 84 19.13 -4.96 14.64
C ASN A 84 17.61 -4.90 14.84
N TYR A 85 17.11 -4.88 16.07
CA TYR A 85 15.69 -4.73 16.40
C TYR A 85 14.78 -5.80 15.76
N LEU A 86 15.30 -7.01 15.54
CA LEU A 86 14.53 -8.13 14.98
C LEU A 86 13.75 -8.91 16.04
N LEU A 87 14.07 -8.72 17.33
CA LEU A 87 13.42 -9.44 18.43
C LEU A 87 12.34 -8.57 19.09
N LEU A 88 11.17 -9.17 19.36
CA LEU A 88 10.08 -8.54 20.10
C LEU A 88 10.43 -8.44 21.60
N ASN A 89 11.21 -7.42 21.95
CA ASN A 89 11.67 -7.16 23.30
C ASN A 89 11.62 -5.65 23.65
N GLU A 90 12.13 -5.28 24.83
CA GLU A 90 12.14 -3.87 25.26
C GLU A 90 12.99 -2.97 24.37
N ASN A 91 14.12 -3.45 23.84
CA ASN A 91 14.98 -2.69 22.93
C ASN A 91 14.23 -2.31 21.64
N TYR A 92 13.55 -3.27 21.00
CA TYR A 92 12.66 -3.03 19.87
C TYR A 92 11.53 -2.06 20.20
N LYS A 93 10.84 -2.23 21.33
CA LYS A 93 9.73 -1.35 21.74
C LYS A 93 10.19 0.10 21.93
N LEU A 94 11.36 0.29 22.57
CA LEU A 94 11.95 1.62 22.77
C LEU A 94 12.30 2.27 21.43
N ARG A 95 12.92 1.53 20.51
CA ARG A 95 13.21 2.02 19.15
C ARG A 95 11.94 2.39 18.39
N LEU A 96 10.94 1.52 18.39
CA LEU A 96 9.65 1.77 17.74
C LEU A 96 8.98 3.02 18.28
N THR A 97 8.96 3.19 19.61
CA THR A 97 8.38 4.36 20.28
C THR A 97 9.11 5.64 19.88
N HIS A 98 10.45 5.62 19.87
CA HIS A 98 11.25 6.75 19.44
C HIS A 98 10.96 7.14 17.98
N LEU A 99 10.95 6.18 17.07
CA LEU A 99 10.67 6.44 15.65
C LEU A 99 9.25 6.97 15.43
N LYS A 100 8.26 6.43 16.17
CA LYS A 100 6.88 6.92 16.13
C LYS A 100 6.80 8.37 16.58
N MET A 101 7.38 8.69 17.73
CA MET A 101 7.40 10.06 18.24
C MET A 101 8.09 11.00 17.25
N GLU A 102 9.29 10.66 16.76
CA GLU A 102 10.02 11.48 15.79
C GLU A 102 9.17 11.75 14.52
N TYR A 103 8.53 10.71 13.99
CA TYR A 103 7.69 10.84 12.81
C TYR A 103 6.42 11.66 13.10
N GLU A 104 5.76 11.44 14.24
CA GLU A 104 4.56 12.17 14.66
C GLU A 104 4.83 13.67 14.82
N TYR A 105 6.00 14.06 15.34
CA TYR A 105 6.41 15.48 15.46
C TYR A 105 6.76 16.15 14.12
N SER A 106 7.10 15.40 13.07
CA SER A 106 7.38 15.98 11.76
C SER A 106 6.11 16.51 11.09
N SER A 107 6.08 17.74 10.59
CA SER A 107 4.92 18.23 9.82
C SER A 107 4.85 17.65 8.40
N VAL A 108 5.92 17.02 7.93
CA VAL A 108 6.09 16.55 6.55
C VAL A 108 6.44 15.07 6.53
N ARG A 109 5.76 14.31 5.68
CA ARG A 109 6.12 12.94 5.31
C ARG A 109 7.19 12.98 4.21
N LYS A 110 8.39 12.51 4.55
CA LYS A 110 9.50 12.34 3.59
C LYS A 110 9.20 11.22 2.59
N PRO A 111 9.72 11.29 1.35
CA PRO A 111 9.52 10.25 0.36
C PRO A 111 10.26 8.96 0.78
N ALA A 112 9.54 7.84 0.82
CA ALA A 112 10.09 6.52 1.14
C ALA A 112 10.59 5.77 -0.10
N LEU A 113 10.13 6.16 -1.30
CA LEU A 113 10.39 5.49 -2.58
C LEU A 113 11.37 6.24 -3.47
N ALA A 114 11.73 7.47 -3.13
CA ALA A 114 12.76 8.23 -3.85
C ALA A 114 14.10 7.46 -3.85
N GLY A 115 14.67 7.25 -5.03
CA GLY A 115 15.89 6.46 -5.25
C GLY A 115 15.65 4.94 -5.28
N ARG A 116 14.40 4.48 -5.12
CA ARG A 116 14.00 3.07 -5.18
C ARG A 116 13.02 2.81 -6.32
N SER A 117 11.83 3.40 -6.25
CA SER A 117 10.77 3.21 -7.26
C SER A 117 10.73 4.33 -8.29
N TYR A 118 11.28 5.50 -7.95
CA TYR A 118 11.44 6.62 -8.87
C TYR A 118 12.70 7.43 -8.50
N PRO A 119 13.30 8.21 -9.42
CA PRO A 119 14.55 8.92 -9.15
C PRO A 119 14.46 9.89 -7.97
N ALA A 120 15.49 9.91 -7.11
CA ALA A 120 15.58 10.88 -6.00
C ALA A 120 16.00 12.28 -6.49
N ASN A 121 16.61 12.38 -7.67
CA ASN A 121 16.96 13.66 -8.28
C ASN A 121 15.75 14.27 -9.00
N ARG A 122 15.44 15.53 -8.70
CA ARG A 122 14.32 16.27 -9.31
C ARG A 122 14.33 16.25 -10.83
N MET A 123 15.48 16.54 -11.46
CA MET A 123 15.57 16.64 -12.92
C MET A 123 15.44 15.27 -13.59
N GLU A 124 16.06 14.24 -13.02
CA GLU A 124 15.90 12.87 -13.51
C GLU A 124 14.44 12.41 -13.42
N LEU A 125 13.75 12.72 -12.32
CA LEU A 125 12.33 12.41 -12.16
C LEU A 125 11.48 13.14 -13.21
N ILE A 126 11.73 14.43 -13.45
CA ILE A 126 11.05 15.18 -14.51
C ILE A 126 11.27 14.54 -15.87
N MET A 127 12.50 14.11 -16.21
CA MET A 127 12.79 13.45 -17.49
C MET A 127 12.05 12.12 -17.65
N VAL A 128 11.99 11.30 -16.59
CA VAL A 128 11.25 10.03 -16.61
C VAL A 128 9.76 10.28 -16.80
N LEU A 129 9.19 11.26 -16.10
CA LEU A 129 7.76 11.60 -16.22
C LEU A 129 7.44 12.25 -17.57
N ASP A 130 8.32 13.12 -18.09
CA ASP A 130 8.16 13.70 -19.42
C ASP A 130 8.13 12.62 -20.50
N GLU A 131 9.09 11.68 -20.49
CA GLU A 131 9.09 10.58 -21.45
C GLU A 131 7.87 9.66 -21.28
N MET A 132 7.44 9.41 -20.04
CA MET A 132 6.19 8.71 -19.76
C MET A 132 5.01 9.42 -20.44
N PHE A 133 4.83 10.74 -20.30
CA PHE A 133 3.64 11.45 -20.81
C PHE A 133 3.79 12.11 -22.19
N LYS A 134 4.96 12.02 -22.83
CA LYS A 134 5.32 12.72 -24.08
C LYS A 134 4.33 12.55 -25.24
N THR A 135 3.80 11.34 -25.40
CA THR A 135 2.85 11.02 -26.48
C THR A 135 1.44 10.78 -25.95
N SER A 136 1.15 11.17 -24.71
CA SER A 136 -0.19 11.04 -24.14
C SER A 136 -1.11 12.06 -24.82
N PRO A 137 -2.22 11.62 -25.45
CA PRO A 137 -3.16 12.55 -26.05
C PRO A 137 -3.81 13.41 -24.96
N GLU A 138 -4.30 14.58 -25.33
CA GLU A 138 -5.20 15.32 -24.45
C GLU A 138 -6.44 14.48 -24.17
N LYS A 139 -6.79 14.37 -22.88
CA LYS A 139 -7.94 13.60 -22.42
C LYS A 139 -8.87 14.52 -21.65
N LYS A 140 -10.16 14.43 -21.98
CA LYS A 140 -11.26 15.10 -21.27
C LYS A 140 -12.42 14.13 -21.17
N VAL A 141 -13.13 14.18 -20.06
CA VAL A 141 -14.42 13.53 -19.92
C VAL A 141 -15.53 14.43 -20.50
N PRO A 142 -16.68 13.89 -20.91
CA PRO A 142 -17.82 14.69 -21.40
C PRO A 142 -18.37 15.69 -20.39
N GLY A 143 -18.21 15.42 -19.09
CA GLY A 143 -18.75 16.21 -17.99
C GLY A 143 -17.68 16.67 -17.00
N ASP A 144 -18.05 16.76 -15.72
CA ASP A 144 -17.13 17.18 -14.66
C ASP A 144 -16.42 16.00 -14.01
N LEU A 145 -15.09 15.94 -14.13
CA LEU A 145 -14.26 14.85 -13.62
C LEU A 145 -14.34 14.80 -12.08
N THR A 146 -14.98 13.76 -11.55
CA THR A 146 -15.25 13.59 -10.11
C THR A 146 -14.26 12.66 -9.44
N ALA A 147 -13.78 11.63 -10.14
CA ALA A 147 -12.74 10.75 -9.61
C ALA A 147 -11.92 10.08 -10.71
N ILE A 148 -10.76 9.55 -10.32
CA ILE A 148 -9.97 8.59 -11.12
C ILE A 148 -9.57 7.38 -10.27
N LEU A 149 -9.53 6.22 -10.92
CA LEU A 149 -8.94 4.99 -10.42
C LEU A 149 -7.67 4.73 -11.23
N VAL A 150 -6.55 4.51 -10.55
CA VAL A 150 -5.23 4.28 -11.13
C VAL A 150 -4.49 3.20 -10.33
N PRO A 151 -3.55 2.47 -10.95
CA PRO A 151 -2.72 1.53 -10.22
C PRO A 151 -1.86 2.19 -9.16
N HIS A 152 -1.33 1.39 -8.23
CA HIS A 152 -0.22 1.76 -7.36
C HIS A 152 0.99 0.84 -7.50
N ILE A 153 1.10 0.15 -8.63
CA ILE A 153 2.29 -0.63 -9.00
C ILE A 153 3.45 0.30 -9.44
N ASP A 154 4.67 -0.22 -9.51
CA ASP A 154 5.81 0.57 -10.00
C ASP A 154 5.54 1.14 -11.40
N TYR A 155 6.14 2.32 -11.66
CA TYR A 155 5.88 3.10 -12.87
C TYR A 155 6.17 2.34 -14.18
N THR A 156 7.09 1.39 -14.16
CA THR A 156 7.43 0.60 -15.35
C THR A 156 6.32 -0.39 -15.68
N ARG A 157 5.83 -1.13 -14.68
CA ARG A 157 4.72 -2.07 -14.86
C ARG A 157 3.40 -1.36 -15.16
N GLY A 158 3.11 -0.26 -14.45
CA GLY A 158 1.86 0.50 -14.57
C GLY A 158 1.82 1.48 -15.74
N LEU A 159 2.91 1.59 -16.52
CA LEU A 159 3.14 2.63 -17.53
C LEU A 159 1.94 2.88 -18.43
N ASN A 160 1.39 1.82 -19.03
CA ASN A 160 0.30 1.91 -19.99
C ASN A 160 -0.98 2.52 -19.40
N VAL A 161 -1.25 2.26 -18.12
CA VAL A 161 -2.44 2.77 -17.45
C VAL A 161 -2.22 4.20 -16.97
N TYR A 162 -1.07 4.49 -16.36
CA TYR A 162 -0.73 5.86 -15.93
C TYR A 162 -0.81 6.87 -17.05
N ARG A 163 -0.22 6.54 -18.21
CA ARG A 163 -0.21 7.39 -19.42
C ARG A 163 -1.60 7.70 -19.97
N GLN A 164 -2.60 6.86 -19.69
CA GLN A 164 -3.95 7.02 -20.20
C GLN A 164 -4.87 7.77 -19.22
N ILE A 165 -4.63 7.66 -17.91
CA ILE A 165 -5.51 8.27 -16.89
C ILE A 165 -5.04 9.64 -16.42
N TYR A 166 -3.76 9.81 -16.11
CA TYR A 166 -3.26 11.08 -15.57
C TYR A 166 -3.47 12.31 -16.48
N PRO A 167 -3.49 12.20 -17.82
CA PRO A 167 -3.82 13.35 -18.67
C PRO A 167 -5.20 13.96 -18.42
N TYR A 168 -6.16 13.21 -17.87
CA TYR A 168 -7.47 13.75 -17.47
C TYR A 168 -7.34 14.77 -16.32
N LEU A 169 -6.26 14.74 -15.52
CA LEU A 169 -6.02 15.70 -14.45
C LEU A 169 -5.48 17.05 -14.92
N LYS A 170 -5.02 17.17 -16.17
CA LYS A 170 -4.22 18.33 -16.61
C LYS A 170 -4.95 19.67 -16.53
N HIS A 171 -6.26 19.65 -16.82
CA HIS A 171 -7.07 20.86 -16.91
C HIS A 171 -8.15 20.97 -15.84
N THR A 172 -8.19 20.05 -14.87
CA THR A 172 -9.13 20.23 -13.76
C THR A 172 -8.70 21.42 -12.89
N THR A 173 -9.69 22.20 -12.50
CA THR A 173 -9.56 23.39 -11.64
C THR A 173 -9.87 23.08 -10.18
N LYS A 174 -10.19 21.83 -9.85
CA LYS A 174 -10.53 21.40 -8.49
C LYS A 174 -9.25 21.37 -7.64
N PRO A 175 -9.11 22.24 -6.62
CA PRO A 175 -7.86 22.37 -5.87
C PRO A 175 -7.60 21.18 -4.94
N LEU A 176 -8.64 20.56 -4.36
CA LEU A 176 -8.46 19.45 -3.42
C LEU A 176 -8.46 18.10 -4.15
N ILE A 177 -7.50 17.24 -3.81
CA ILE A 177 -7.44 15.84 -4.24
C ILE A 177 -7.50 14.94 -3.00
N VAL A 178 -8.61 14.24 -2.82
CA VAL A 178 -8.71 13.22 -1.77
C VAL A 178 -8.07 11.94 -2.30
N VAL A 179 -6.92 11.55 -1.75
CA VAL A 179 -6.11 10.44 -2.25
C VAL A 179 -6.32 9.22 -1.36
N PHE A 180 -7.03 8.22 -1.87
CA PHE A 180 -7.14 6.92 -1.24
C PHE A 180 -6.05 5.98 -1.73
N GLY A 181 -5.42 5.28 -0.79
CA GLY A 181 -4.50 4.19 -1.08
C GLY A 181 -4.75 2.98 -0.20
N THR A 182 -4.11 1.86 -0.52
CA THR A 182 -4.13 0.64 0.31
C THR A 182 -3.03 0.71 1.36
N CYS A 183 -3.36 0.36 2.60
CA CYS A 183 -2.38 0.08 3.65
C CYS A 183 -1.96 -1.38 3.57
N HIS A 184 -0.74 -1.64 3.12
CA HIS A 184 -0.17 -2.99 3.01
C HIS A 184 0.38 -3.49 4.34
N ASN A 185 0.75 -2.57 5.23
CA ASN A 185 1.11 -2.87 6.60
C ASN A 185 -0.14 -3.16 7.44
N MET A 186 0.01 -3.90 8.54
CA MET A 186 -1.08 -4.14 9.49
C MET A 186 -1.59 -2.79 10.04
N ALA A 187 -2.82 -2.44 9.66
CA ALA A 187 -3.55 -1.30 10.22
C ALA A 187 -4.73 -1.82 11.06
N GLU A 188 -4.89 -1.26 12.25
CA GLU A 188 -6.00 -1.60 13.15
C GLU A 188 -7.34 -1.03 12.66
N LYS A 189 -7.28 0.06 11.89
CA LYS A 189 -8.46 0.83 11.45
C LYS A 189 -8.66 0.71 9.95
N ILE A 190 -9.93 0.74 9.54
CA ILE A 190 -10.31 0.67 8.13
C ILE A 190 -9.86 1.90 7.35
N TRP A 191 -9.78 3.08 8.00
CA TRP A 191 -9.19 4.31 7.47
C TRP A 191 -8.04 4.79 8.37
N ASN A 192 -7.03 5.40 7.76
CA ASN A 192 -5.90 6.03 8.43
C ASN A 192 -5.65 7.34 7.69
N ILE A 193 -6.07 8.46 8.28
CA ILE A 193 -5.97 9.79 7.70
C ILE A 193 -4.62 10.40 8.11
N SER A 194 -3.87 10.93 7.14
CA SER A 194 -2.69 11.73 7.43
C SER A 194 -3.00 13.21 7.24
N LEU A 195 -2.53 14.03 8.18
CA LEU A 195 -2.61 15.48 8.18
C LEU A 195 -1.25 16.12 7.89
N LYS A 196 -0.23 15.32 7.54
CA LYS A 196 1.11 15.80 7.14
C LYS A 196 1.15 16.17 5.67
N ASP A 197 2.00 17.12 5.33
CA ASP A 197 2.34 17.38 3.93
C ASP A 197 3.17 16.23 3.35
N PHE A 198 3.07 15.96 2.05
CA PHE A 198 3.81 14.88 1.39
C PHE A 198 4.92 15.46 0.52
N GLU A 199 6.17 15.19 0.87
CA GLU A 199 7.32 15.62 0.08
C GLU A 199 7.68 14.57 -0.98
N THR A 200 8.02 15.06 -2.17
CA THR A 200 8.65 14.29 -3.23
C THR A 200 9.89 15.04 -3.73
N PRO A 201 10.72 14.44 -4.59
CA PRO A 201 11.78 15.18 -5.29
C PRO A 201 11.27 16.33 -6.17
N LEU A 202 9.98 16.34 -6.52
CA LEU A 202 9.40 17.45 -7.25
C LEU A 202 9.07 18.61 -6.32
N ASP A 203 8.19 18.41 -5.36
CA ASP A 203 7.77 19.46 -4.45
C ASP A 203 7.06 18.87 -3.23
N ILE A 204 6.57 19.73 -2.35
CA ILE A 204 5.68 19.37 -1.26
C ILE A 204 4.22 19.44 -1.76
N ALA A 205 3.46 18.37 -1.59
CA ALA A 205 2.02 18.33 -1.75
C ALA A 205 1.36 18.64 -0.39
N PRO A 206 0.70 19.81 -0.22
CA PRO A 206 0.25 20.26 1.08
C PRO A 206 -1.08 19.63 1.50
N VAL A 207 -1.24 19.42 2.81
CA VAL A 207 -2.53 19.29 3.48
C VAL A 207 -2.77 20.61 4.21
N THR A 208 -3.69 21.45 3.72
CA THR A 208 -3.83 22.83 4.25
C THR A 208 -4.31 22.86 5.70
N GLN A 209 -3.90 23.90 6.45
CA GLN A 209 -4.28 24.06 7.85
C GLN A 209 -5.80 24.11 8.07
N GLU A 210 -6.54 24.67 7.11
CA GLU A 210 -8.01 24.70 7.11
C GLU A 210 -8.58 23.28 7.07
N LEU A 211 -8.11 22.44 6.14
CA LEU A 211 -8.53 21.05 6.03
C LEU A 211 -8.14 20.21 7.26
N ARG A 212 -6.93 20.40 7.80
CA ARG A 212 -6.50 19.76 9.05
C ARG A 212 -7.47 20.05 10.19
N SER A 213 -7.81 21.34 10.35
CA SER A 213 -8.68 21.80 11.42
C SER A 213 -10.08 21.19 11.33
N LEU A 214 -10.65 21.07 10.12
CA LEU A 214 -11.96 20.43 9.92
C LEU A 214 -11.95 18.94 10.26
N VAL A 215 -10.91 18.20 9.86
CA VAL A 215 -10.76 16.78 10.20
C VAL A 215 -10.61 16.58 11.71
N GLU A 216 -9.78 17.39 12.37
CA GLU A 216 -9.55 17.33 13.82
C GLU A 216 -10.81 17.68 14.64
N GLN A 217 -11.62 18.64 14.16
CA GLN A 217 -12.87 19.05 14.82
C GLN A 217 -14.00 18.04 14.59
N ASN A 218 -13.92 17.22 13.55
CA ASN A 218 -14.91 16.17 13.32
C ASN A 218 -14.74 15.02 14.33
N ASN A 219 -15.74 14.84 15.20
CA ASN A 219 -15.72 13.84 16.28
C ASN A 219 -15.50 12.40 15.82
N VAL A 220 -15.79 12.06 14.56
CA VAL A 220 -15.56 10.73 14.01
C VAL A 220 -14.19 10.67 13.36
N LEU A 221 -13.91 11.53 12.37
CA LEU A 221 -12.68 11.42 11.57
C LEU A 221 -11.42 11.66 12.39
N ARG A 222 -11.48 12.45 13.47
CA ARG A 222 -10.34 12.64 14.38
C ARG A 222 -9.82 11.31 14.96
N GLU A 223 -10.73 10.35 15.19
CA GLU A 223 -10.38 9.02 15.71
C GLU A 223 -9.71 8.15 14.64
N TYR A 224 -9.71 8.57 13.38
CA TYR A 224 -9.06 7.89 12.26
C TYR A 224 -7.79 8.62 11.81
N ILE A 225 -7.37 9.71 12.48
CA ILE A 225 -6.06 10.31 12.27
C ILE A 225 -5.00 9.31 12.74
N ALA A 226 -4.16 8.85 11.82
CA ALA A 226 -3.12 7.87 12.09
C ALA A 226 -1.97 8.07 11.11
N GLU A 227 -0.89 8.66 11.60
CA GLU A 227 0.24 9.06 10.76
C GLU A 227 1.17 7.88 10.44
N TRP A 228 1.46 7.05 11.45
CA TRP A 228 2.46 5.99 11.36
C TRP A 228 2.29 5.06 10.14
N PRO A 229 1.08 4.59 9.78
CA PRO A 229 0.88 3.75 8.60
C PRO A 229 1.39 4.39 7.30
N HIS A 230 1.37 5.72 7.19
CA HIS A 230 1.80 6.42 5.98
C HIS A 230 3.31 6.46 5.81
N ARG A 231 4.10 6.36 6.89
CA ARG A 231 5.56 6.65 6.91
C ARG A 231 6.35 5.92 5.83
N LYS A 232 5.99 4.67 5.55
CA LYS A 232 6.67 3.79 4.58
C LYS A 232 5.74 3.24 3.50
N GLU A 233 4.44 3.53 3.58
CA GLU A 233 3.45 3.03 2.63
C GLU A 233 3.58 3.71 1.27
N HIS A 234 3.48 2.92 0.21
CA HIS A 234 3.80 3.34 -1.15
C HIS A 234 2.57 3.74 -1.97
N SER A 235 1.40 3.21 -1.62
CA SER A 235 0.21 3.32 -2.47
C SER A 235 -0.21 4.75 -2.80
N ILE A 236 -0.16 5.65 -1.82
CA ILE A 236 -0.40 7.09 -1.97
C ILE A 236 0.85 7.79 -2.55
N GLU A 237 2.04 7.46 -2.05
CA GLU A 237 3.28 8.15 -2.47
C GLU A 237 3.51 8.06 -3.97
N LEU A 238 3.27 6.90 -4.59
CA LEU A 238 3.42 6.73 -6.04
C LEU A 238 2.52 7.67 -6.84
N GLN A 239 1.40 8.10 -6.27
CA GLN A 239 0.47 9.00 -6.95
C GLN A 239 0.98 10.44 -6.94
N ILE A 240 1.73 10.86 -5.91
CA ILE A 240 2.07 12.27 -5.69
C ILE A 240 2.95 12.85 -6.81
N PRO A 241 4.07 12.23 -7.25
CA PRO A 241 4.84 12.74 -8.37
C PRO A 241 4.04 12.81 -9.68
N LEU A 242 3.15 11.83 -9.92
CA LEU A 242 2.29 11.80 -11.11
C LEU A 242 1.25 12.92 -11.07
N ILE A 243 0.68 13.22 -9.90
CA ILE A 243 -0.21 14.38 -9.69
C ILE A 243 0.56 15.68 -9.94
N GLN A 244 1.71 15.87 -9.29
CA GLN A 244 2.53 17.08 -9.39
C GLN A 244 2.99 17.35 -10.83
N PHE A 245 3.29 16.32 -11.60
CA PHE A 245 3.69 16.45 -12.99
C PHE A 245 2.51 16.78 -13.92
N ASN A 246 1.35 16.15 -13.71
CA ASN A 246 0.21 16.32 -14.61
C ASN A 246 -0.68 17.52 -14.24
N ARG A 247 -0.66 18.02 -13.00
CA ARG A 247 -1.43 19.20 -12.60
C ARG A 247 -0.71 20.49 -12.98
N LEU A 248 -1.44 21.40 -13.63
CA LEU A 248 -0.95 22.74 -13.97
C LEU A 248 -1.31 23.81 -12.93
N ASN A 249 -2.36 23.56 -12.15
CA ASN A 249 -2.84 24.46 -11.11
C ASN A 249 -2.32 24.01 -9.74
N GLU A 250 -2.25 24.95 -8.79
CA GLU A 250 -2.02 24.63 -7.38
C GLU A 250 -3.09 23.66 -6.87
N PHE A 251 -2.66 22.73 -6.02
CA PHE A 251 -3.51 21.73 -5.43
C PHE A 251 -3.09 21.44 -3.99
N GLU A 252 -4.00 20.79 -3.29
CA GLU A 252 -3.82 20.26 -1.95
C GLU A 252 -4.37 18.83 -1.90
N ILE A 253 -3.94 18.07 -0.90
CA ILE A 253 -4.31 16.66 -0.75
C ILE A 253 -4.99 16.36 0.58
N LEU A 254 -5.81 15.31 0.59
CA LEU A 254 -6.23 14.60 1.80
C LEU A 254 -5.86 13.12 1.67
N PRO A 255 -4.72 12.68 2.26
CA PRO A 255 -4.29 11.28 2.20
C PRO A 255 -5.11 10.39 3.15
N ILE A 256 -5.73 9.35 2.61
CA ILE A 256 -6.48 8.36 3.38
C ILE A 256 -6.02 6.95 2.98
N LEU A 257 -5.28 6.30 3.88
CA LEU A 257 -4.95 4.89 3.71
C LEU A 257 -6.09 4.01 4.19
N THR A 258 -6.37 2.97 3.41
CA THR A 258 -7.44 2.02 3.70
C THR A 258 -6.88 0.70 4.20
N GLY A 259 -7.36 0.26 5.37
CA GLY A 259 -7.03 -1.03 5.95
C GLY A 259 -7.79 -2.19 5.28
N SER A 260 -7.55 -3.40 5.78
CA SER A 260 -8.10 -4.62 5.21
C SER A 260 -9.60 -4.79 5.49
N MET A 261 -10.34 -5.26 4.47
CA MET A 261 -11.73 -5.71 4.61
C MET A 261 -11.86 -7.22 4.92
N HIS A 262 -10.78 -7.89 5.32
CA HIS A 262 -10.78 -9.34 5.52
C HIS A 262 -11.86 -9.81 6.52
N GLU A 263 -12.05 -9.12 7.64
CA GLU A 263 -13.10 -9.46 8.62
C GLU A 263 -14.53 -9.40 8.02
N TYR A 264 -14.75 -8.54 7.02
CA TYR A 264 -16.04 -8.45 6.29
C TYR A 264 -16.19 -9.58 5.27
N ILE A 265 -15.09 -9.99 4.63
CA ILE A 265 -15.04 -11.13 3.71
C ILE A 265 -15.33 -12.43 4.46
N GLU A 266 -14.73 -12.61 5.63
CA GLU A 266 -14.94 -13.78 6.50
C GLU A 266 -16.33 -13.79 7.18
N GLY A 267 -17.05 -12.66 7.12
CA GLY A 267 -18.37 -12.52 7.75
C GLY A 267 -18.32 -12.35 9.27
N ILE A 268 -17.15 -11.99 9.82
CA ILE A 268 -17.00 -11.57 11.22
C ILE A 268 -17.66 -10.20 11.43
N ARG A 269 -17.55 -9.33 10.42
CA ARG A 269 -18.20 -8.02 10.36
C ARG A 269 -19.20 -7.93 9.20
N ASP A 270 -20.20 -7.07 9.36
CA ASP A 270 -21.20 -6.82 8.32
C ASP A 270 -20.80 -5.62 7.45
N ILE A 271 -20.86 -5.77 6.12
CA ILE A 271 -20.56 -4.68 5.17
C ILE A 271 -21.57 -3.52 5.27
N HIS A 272 -22.73 -3.77 5.88
CA HIS A 272 -23.75 -2.79 6.22
C HIS A 272 -23.58 -2.15 7.60
N GLU A 273 -22.48 -2.45 8.32
CA GLU A 273 -22.18 -1.80 9.59
C GLU A 273 -22.22 -0.28 9.49
N ASP A 274 -22.81 0.33 10.53
CA ASP A 274 -22.92 1.79 10.66
C ASP A 274 -21.58 2.50 10.53
N THR A 275 -20.46 1.85 10.88
CA THR A 275 -19.12 2.43 10.85
C THR A 275 -18.70 2.87 9.44
N LEU A 276 -18.92 2.05 8.41
CA LEU A 276 -18.50 2.37 7.03
C LEU A 276 -19.30 3.54 6.47
N THR A 277 -20.61 3.56 6.74
CA THR A 277 -21.50 4.66 6.35
C THR A 277 -21.18 5.93 7.14
N MET A 278 -20.93 5.82 8.44
CA MET A 278 -20.52 6.94 9.30
C MET A 278 -19.22 7.59 8.81
N LEU A 279 -18.23 6.82 8.36
CA LEU A 279 -17.00 7.35 7.78
C LEU A 279 -17.25 8.17 6.53
N ILE A 280 -18.05 7.64 5.59
CA ILE A 280 -18.43 8.33 4.36
C ILE A 280 -19.20 9.62 4.67
N ASP A 281 -20.19 9.54 5.56
CA ASP A 281 -21.03 10.69 5.91
C ASP A 281 -20.22 11.80 6.58
N ASN A 282 -19.26 11.45 7.43
CA ASN A 282 -18.40 12.46 8.07
C ASN A 282 -17.33 13.01 7.12
N LEU A 283 -16.82 12.22 6.17
CA LEU A 283 -15.98 12.74 5.09
C LEU A 283 -16.76 13.75 4.24
N ASN A 284 -17.98 13.41 3.83
CA ASN A 284 -18.82 14.33 3.06
C ASN A 284 -19.09 15.62 3.84
N LYS A 285 -19.42 15.55 5.13
CA LYS A 285 -19.59 16.75 5.98
C LYS A 285 -18.34 17.62 5.99
N VAL A 286 -17.16 17.03 6.19
CA VAL A 286 -15.89 17.78 6.18
C VAL A 286 -15.64 18.41 4.81
N LEU A 287 -15.88 17.69 3.72
CA LEU A 287 -15.70 18.22 2.36
C LEU A 287 -16.71 19.33 2.01
N ASP A 288 -17.96 19.20 2.49
CA ASP A 288 -19.00 20.22 2.33
C ASP A 288 -18.68 21.49 3.13
N GLU A 289 -18.24 21.34 4.38
CA GLU A 289 -17.78 22.46 5.23
C GLU A 289 -16.53 23.13 4.67
N TYR A 290 -15.64 22.34 4.03
CA TYR A 290 -14.46 22.87 3.37
C TYR A 290 -14.80 23.75 2.15
N GLY A 291 -15.90 23.45 1.47
CA GLY A 291 -16.49 24.31 0.43
C GLY A 291 -15.69 24.44 -0.88
N LYS A 292 -14.47 23.88 -0.96
CA LYS A 292 -13.68 23.87 -2.20
C LYS A 292 -14.02 22.66 -3.07
N PRO A 293 -14.06 22.81 -4.41
CA PRO A 293 -14.22 21.68 -5.31
C PRO A 293 -13.10 20.65 -5.14
N TYR A 294 -13.44 19.37 -5.18
CA TYR A 294 -12.49 18.29 -4.99
C TYR A 294 -12.66 17.16 -6.01
N ILE A 295 -11.58 16.41 -6.22
CA ILE A 295 -11.55 15.17 -6.99
C ILE A 295 -11.06 14.03 -6.09
N ILE A 296 -11.62 12.84 -6.27
CA ILE A 296 -11.15 11.63 -5.59
C ILE A 296 -10.13 10.91 -6.48
N LEU A 297 -8.99 10.53 -5.94
CA LEU A 297 -8.00 9.70 -6.61
C LEU A 297 -7.82 8.42 -5.80
N VAL A 298 -7.98 7.26 -6.44
CA VAL A 298 -7.73 5.97 -5.81
C VAL A 298 -6.55 5.30 -6.49
N GLY A 299 -5.46 5.12 -5.75
CA GLY A 299 -4.31 4.30 -6.14
C GLY A 299 -4.53 2.87 -5.66
N ALA A 300 -4.91 1.97 -6.55
CA ALA A 300 -5.31 0.59 -6.23
C ALA A 300 -5.05 -0.38 -7.39
N ASP A 301 -4.47 -1.53 -7.07
CA ASP A 301 -4.35 -2.66 -7.99
C ASP A 301 -5.47 -3.69 -7.74
N LEU A 302 -5.60 -4.67 -8.66
CA LEU A 302 -6.57 -5.74 -8.60
C LEU A 302 -5.91 -7.03 -8.06
N ALA A 303 -5.88 -8.11 -8.85
CA ALA A 303 -5.48 -9.43 -8.40
C ALA A 303 -3.96 -9.58 -8.25
N HIS A 304 -3.54 -10.21 -7.15
CA HIS A 304 -2.18 -10.63 -6.84
C HIS A 304 -2.14 -12.16 -6.73
N ILE A 305 -1.66 -12.81 -7.79
CA ILE A 305 -1.68 -14.27 -7.94
C ILE A 305 -0.31 -14.86 -8.24
N GLY A 306 -0.06 -16.08 -7.78
CA GLY A 306 1.18 -16.83 -8.01
C GLY A 306 2.17 -16.77 -6.86
N LEU A 307 3.40 -17.22 -7.15
CA LEU A 307 4.36 -17.63 -6.12
C LEU A 307 4.74 -16.50 -5.14
N GLN A 308 4.94 -15.28 -5.63
CA GLN A 308 5.28 -14.12 -4.80
C GLN A 308 4.17 -13.78 -3.79
N PHE A 309 2.93 -14.19 -4.07
CA PHE A 309 1.76 -13.89 -3.24
C PHE A 309 1.27 -15.11 -2.46
N GLY A 310 2.14 -16.13 -2.30
CA GLY A 310 1.87 -17.30 -1.46
C GLY A 310 1.07 -18.42 -2.15
N ASP A 311 0.83 -18.33 -3.46
CA ASP A 311 0.16 -19.40 -4.17
C ASP A 311 1.14 -20.50 -4.57
N SER A 312 0.73 -21.76 -4.41
CA SER A 312 1.55 -22.94 -4.74
C SER A 312 1.28 -23.51 -6.13
N TYR A 313 0.25 -23.02 -6.83
CA TYR A 313 -0.08 -23.47 -8.19
C TYR A 313 0.83 -22.80 -9.23
N THR A 314 0.98 -23.46 -10.38
CA THR A 314 1.73 -22.90 -11.51
C THR A 314 0.91 -21.82 -12.20
N LEU A 315 1.50 -20.67 -12.46
CA LEU A 315 0.85 -19.59 -13.19
C LEU A 315 0.92 -19.84 -14.69
N ASP A 316 -0.07 -20.55 -15.23
CA ASP A 316 -0.21 -20.83 -16.66
C ASP A 316 -1.16 -19.83 -17.37
N ALA A 317 -1.19 -19.90 -18.70
CA ALA A 317 -2.05 -19.04 -19.52
C ALA A 317 -3.55 -19.19 -19.19
N TYR A 318 -3.97 -20.39 -18.78
CA TYR A 318 -5.34 -20.65 -18.36
C TYR A 318 -5.69 -19.89 -17.07
N THR A 319 -4.78 -19.92 -16.09
CA THR A 319 -4.94 -19.23 -14.80
C THR A 319 -4.97 -17.71 -14.97
N LEU A 320 -4.08 -17.16 -15.80
CA LEU A 320 -4.07 -15.74 -16.17
C LEU A 320 -5.40 -15.31 -16.82
N THR A 321 -5.89 -16.10 -17.78
CA THR A 321 -7.15 -15.85 -18.46
C THR A 321 -8.34 -15.89 -17.49
N ARG A 322 -8.37 -16.88 -16.58
CA ARG A 322 -9.41 -16.96 -15.55
C ARG A 322 -9.38 -15.79 -14.59
N SER A 323 -8.19 -15.35 -14.17
CA SER A 323 -8.06 -14.18 -13.31
C SER A 323 -8.57 -12.92 -14.03
N LYS A 324 -8.21 -12.75 -15.30
CA LYS A 324 -8.71 -11.65 -16.13
C LYS A 324 -10.23 -11.63 -16.26
N ILE A 325 -10.87 -12.77 -16.51
CA ILE A 325 -12.35 -12.85 -16.57
C ILE A 325 -12.97 -12.40 -15.24
N LYS A 326 -12.35 -12.76 -14.11
CA LYS A 326 -12.82 -12.33 -12.78
C LYS A 326 -12.57 -10.83 -12.55
N ASP A 327 -11.46 -10.28 -13.03
CA ASP A 327 -11.21 -8.83 -13.03
C ASP A 327 -12.27 -8.09 -13.86
N GLU A 328 -12.59 -8.58 -15.05
CA GLU A 328 -13.63 -7.99 -15.90
C GLU A 328 -15.00 -7.98 -15.20
N ASN A 329 -15.32 -9.02 -14.42
CA ASN A 329 -16.55 -9.09 -13.63
C ASN A 329 -16.60 -8.06 -12.49
N ILE A 330 -15.49 -7.80 -11.79
CA ILE A 330 -15.47 -6.77 -10.73
C ILE A 330 -15.39 -5.36 -11.35
N LEU A 331 -14.71 -5.20 -12.50
CA LEU A 331 -14.67 -3.95 -13.26
C LEU A 331 -16.03 -3.60 -13.87
N SER A 332 -16.87 -4.58 -14.19
CA SER A 332 -18.25 -4.30 -14.59
C SER A 332 -19.02 -3.64 -13.43
N CYS A 333 -18.83 -4.09 -12.18
CA CYS A 333 -19.42 -3.44 -11.02
C CYS A 333 -18.88 -2.01 -10.83
N VAL A 334 -17.60 -1.78 -11.09
CA VAL A 334 -17.01 -0.43 -11.07
C VAL A 334 -17.68 0.47 -12.11
N LYS A 335 -17.91 -0.04 -13.33
CA LYS A 335 -18.59 0.69 -14.41
C LYS A 335 -20.04 1.04 -14.06
N GLU A 336 -20.75 0.14 -13.39
CA GLU A 336 -22.13 0.36 -12.92
C GLU A 336 -22.21 1.14 -11.59
N ILE A 337 -21.05 1.48 -10.99
CA ILE A 337 -20.93 2.15 -9.69
C ILE A 337 -21.66 1.37 -8.57
N ASP A 338 -21.55 0.04 -8.62
CA ASP A 338 -22.18 -0.86 -7.66
C ASP A 338 -21.15 -1.38 -6.65
N ALA A 339 -21.03 -0.63 -5.55
CA ALA A 339 -20.14 -0.98 -4.44
C ALA A 339 -20.49 -2.33 -3.79
N GLN A 340 -21.78 -2.66 -3.71
CA GLN A 340 -22.24 -3.89 -3.05
C GLN A 340 -21.90 -5.10 -3.93
N ALA A 341 -22.28 -5.06 -5.20
CA ALA A 341 -21.97 -6.15 -6.12
C ALA A 341 -20.45 -6.32 -6.33
N PHE A 342 -19.68 -5.23 -6.29
CA PHE A 342 -18.21 -5.30 -6.30
C PHE A 342 -17.66 -6.09 -5.11
N PHE A 343 -18.11 -5.75 -3.89
CA PHE A 343 -17.72 -6.44 -2.67
C PHE A 343 -18.16 -7.91 -2.67
N ASP A 344 -19.42 -8.18 -3.02
CA ASP A 344 -19.99 -9.53 -3.01
C ASP A 344 -19.24 -10.47 -3.95
N LYS A 345 -18.85 -10.02 -5.15
CA LYS A 345 -18.04 -10.84 -6.08
C LYS A 345 -16.70 -11.26 -5.50
N ILE A 346 -16.05 -10.39 -4.73
CA ILE A 346 -14.76 -10.67 -4.09
C ILE A 346 -14.98 -11.57 -2.86
N LYS A 347 -16.05 -11.33 -2.10
CA LYS A 347 -16.47 -12.17 -0.97
C LYS A 347 -16.81 -13.59 -1.39
N ASP A 348 -17.51 -13.77 -2.50
CA ASP A 348 -17.89 -15.09 -3.04
C ASP A 348 -16.67 -15.96 -3.36
N GLU A 349 -15.56 -15.34 -3.75
CA GLU A 349 -14.28 -16.02 -3.96
C GLU A 349 -13.34 -15.97 -2.75
N ARG A 350 -13.83 -15.48 -1.61
CA ARG A 350 -13.10 -15.30 -0.34
C ARG A 350 -11.77 -14.54 -0.51
N ASP A 351 -11.77 -13.58 -1.43
CA ASP A 351 -10.58 -12.80 -1.80
C ASP A 351 -9.33 -13.67 -2.09
N VAL A 352 -9.52 -14.85 -2.68
CA VAL A 352 -8.41 -15.78 -2.98
C VAL A 352 -7.35 -15.17 -3.91
N ARG A 353 -7.75 -14.17 -4.69
CA ARG A 353 -6.88 -13.43 -5.61
C ARG A 353 -6.23 -12.19 -4.96
N LYS A 354 -6.47 -11.93 -3.67
CA LYS A 354 -5.79 -10.91 -2.86
C LYS A 354 -5.90 -9.53 -3.51
N ILE A 355 -7.14 -9.06 -3.67
CA ILE A 355 -7.45 -7.78 -4.29
C ILE A 355 -7.03 -6.65 -3.35
N CYS A 356 -5.81 -6.11 -3.50
CA CYS A 356 -5.31 -5.08 -2.60
C CYS A 356 -6.16 -3.80 -2.63
N GLY A 357 -6.78 -3.52 -3.78
CA GLY A 357 -7.66 -2.38 -4.00
C GLY A 357 -9.08 -2.52 -3.43
N LEU A 358 -9.44 -3.66 -2.83
CA LEU A 358 -10.81 -3.95 -2.40
C LEU A 358 -11.42 -2.80 -1.59
N THR A 359 -10.76 -2.39 -0.50
CA THR A 359 -11.32 -1.39 0.41
C THR A 359 -11.40 -0.02 -0.25
N SER A 360 -10.33 0.44 -0.88
CA SER A 360 -10.28 1.77 -1.51
C SER A 360 -11.24 1.90 -2.70
N ILE A 361 -11.37 0.86 -3.53
CA ILE A 361 -12.33 0.84 -4.63
C ILE A 361 -13.76 0.79 -4.09
N TYR A 362 -14.04 0.00 -3.05
CA TYR A 362 -15.36 0.00 -2.42
C TYR A 362 -15.76 1.41 -1.94
N PHE A 363 -14.88 2.12 -1.23
CA PHE A 363 -15.14 3.49 -0.80
C PHE A 363 -15.29 4.46 -1.96
N LEU A 364 -14.49 4.33 -3.02
CA LEU A 364 -14.65 5.11 -4.25
C LEU A 364 -16.06 4.99 -4.80
N LEU A 365 -16.55 3.75 -5.02
CA LEU A 365 -17.88 3.50 -5.59
C LEU A 365 -19.00 4.05 -4.69
N ARG A 366 -18.80 4.04 -3.37
CA ARG A 366 -19.74 4.65 -2.42
C ARG A 366 -19.75 6.18 -2.48
N LEU A 367 -18.61 6.82 -2.73
CA LEU A 367 -18.46 8.28 -2.77
C LEU A 367 -18.88 8.88 -4.12
N VAL A 368 -18.77 8.14 -5.22
CA VAL A 368 -19.08 8.63 -6.58
C VAL A 368 -20.46 8.22 -7.08
N LYS A 369 -21.38 7.85 -6.18
CA LYS A 369 -22.77 7.52 -6.55
C LYS A 369 -23.40 8.61 -7.42
N GLY A 370 -24.04 8.20 -8.50
CA GLY A 370 -24.67 9.09 -9.49
C GLY A 370 -23.72 9.69 -10.54
N CYS A 371 -22.45 9.30 -10.54
CA CYS A 371 -21.55 9.60 -11.67
C CYS A 371 -21.78 8.61 -12.83
N THR A 372 -21.14 8.87 -13.96
CA THR A 372 -20.85 7.91 -15.02
C THR A 372 -19.41 7.43 -14.85
N ALA A 373 -19.17 6.12 -15.01
CA ALA A 373 -17.84 5.53 -14.94
C ALA A 373 -17.42 4.94 -16.30
N GLU A 374 -16.16 5.14 -16.68
CA GLU A 374 -15.57 4.57 -17.88
C GLU A 374 -14.25 3.88 -17.53
N ILE A 375 -14.14 2.58 -17.82
CA ILE A 375 -12.88 1.83 -17.73
C ILE A 375 -12.07 2.14 -18.98
N ILE A 376 -10.98 2.87 -18.81
CA ILE A 376 -10.13 3.35 -19.92
C ILE A 376 -9.07 2.32 -20.29
N SER A 377 -8.51 1.63 -19.29
CA SER A 377 -7.43 0.69 -19.50
C SER A 377 -7.45 -0.45 -18.49
N TYR A 378 -6.93 -1.59 -18.90
CA TYR A 378 -6.66 -2.76 -18.06
C TYR A 378 -5.35 -3.36 -18.52
N ASP A 379 -4.51 -3.77 -17.58
CA ASP A 379 -3.30 -4.50 -17.88
C ASP A 379 -3.07 -5.60 -16.83
N GLN A 380 -2.25 -6.58 -17.19
CA GLN A 380 -1.89 -7.71 -16.35
C GLN A 380 -0.41 -7.99 -16.51
N TRP A 381 0.38 -7.56 -15.53
CA TRP A 381 1.81 -7.83 -15.50
C TRP A 381 2.08 -9.26 -15.01
N THR A 382 3.13 -9.90 -15.54
CA THR A 382 3.61 -11.19 -15.05
C THR A 382 5.13 -11.34 -15.21
N ASP A 383 5.76 -12.04 -14.27
CA ASP A 383 7.15 -12.52 -14.35
C ASP A 383 7.25 -14.01 -14.76
N GLY A 384 6.13 -14.63 -15.15
CA GLY A 384 6.00 -16.05 -15.46
C GLY A 384 5.75 -16.96 -14.26
N LYS A 385 5.82 -16.46 -13.03
CA LYS A 385 5.49 -17.20 -11.79
C LYS A 385 4.41 -16.54 -10.95
N SER A 386 4.29 -15.22 -11.08
CA SER A 386 3.36 -14.34 -10.38
C SER A 386 2.78 -13.31 -11.35
N SER A 387 1.63 -12.76 -10.99
CA SER A 387 0.97 -11.72 -11.76
C SER A 387 0.24 -10.75 -10.85
N VAL A 388 0.29 -9.48 -11.28
CA VAL A 388 -0.52 -8.40 -10.72
C VAL A 388 -1.35 -7.81 -11.86
N SER A 389 -2.66 -7.72 -11.68
CA SER A 389 -3.55 -7.00 -12.60
C SER A 389 -3.97 -5.66 -12.03
N PHE A 390 -4.28 -4.72 -12.92
CA PHE A 390 -4.69 -3.37 -12.54
C PHE A 390 -5.46 -2.69 -13.68
N ALA A 391 -6.20 -1.66 -13.33
CA ALA A 391 -7.06 -0.93 -14.27
C ALA A 391 -6.99 0.57 -14.05
N GLY A 392 -7.36 1.30 -15.10
CA GLY A 392 -7.56 2.73 -15.06
C GLY A 392 -9.01 3.06 -15.38
N ALA A 393 -9.65 3.88 -14.54
CA ALA A 393 -11.01 4.36 -14.80
C ALA A 393 -11.17 5.84 -14.46
N VAL A 394 -12.13 6.48 -15.11
CA VAL A 394 -12.54 7.86 -14.84
C VAL A 394 -14.02 7.91 -14.47
N PHE A 395 -14.36 8.82 -13.57
CA PHE A 395 -15.72 9.03 -13.09
C PHE A 395 -16.09 10.50 -13.26
N TYR A 396 -17.25 10.78 -13.84
CA TYR A 396 -17.68 12.14 -14.15
C TYR A 396 -19.19 12.32 -14.03
N LYS A 397 -19.64 13.56 -13.82
CA LYS A 397 -21.06 13.93 -13.79
C LYS A 397 -21.46 14.71 -15.03
#